data_AF-A0A954K087-F1
#
_entry.id   AF-A0A954K087-F1
#
_cell.length_a   1.000
_cell.length_b   1.000
_cell.length_c   1.000
_cell.angle_alpha   90.00
_cell.angle_beta   90.00
_cell.angle_gamma   90.00
#
_symmetry.space_group_name_H-M   'P 1'
#
loop_
_entity.id
_entity.type
_entity.pdbx_description
1 polymer ?
#
loop_
_entity_poly.entity_id
_entity_poly.type
_entity_poly.pdbx_seq_one_letter_code
_entity_poly.pdbx_strand_id
1 'polypeptide(L)'
;MAVDFAELRRLSPEQKLQIVTMLWEDLRESPSVLKLSQDDLDEINRREEYMKEHPDEWLTSDQMWARVDELVQARADELQKK
;
A
#
# COMPACT_ATOMS: atom_id res chain seq x y z
N MET A 1 11.16 -1.28 24.53
CA MET A 1 9.88 -0.60 24.79
C MET A 1 8.83 -1.26 23.91
N ALA A 2 7.64 -1.54 24.44
CA ALA A 2 6.54 -2.09 23.65
C ALA A 2 5.81 -0.94 22.95
N VAL A 3 5.40 -1.14 21.70
CA VAL A 3 4.57 -0.18 20.97
C VAL A 3 3.15 -0.23 21.54
N ASP A 4 2.61 0.91 21.97
CA ASP A 4 1.22 1.01 22.41
C ASP A 4 0.27 1.24 21.22
N PHE A 5 -0.39 0.16 20.79
CA PHE A 5 -1.36 0.22 19.69
C PHE A 5 -2.63 1.00 20.02
N ALA A 6 -2.98 1.20 21.30
CA ALA A 6 -4.14 2.00 21.68
C ALA A 6 -3.86 3.49 21.44
N GLU A 7 -2.65 3.94 21.69
CA GLU A 7 -2.20 5.30 21.39
C GLU A 7 -2.18 5.57 19.87
N LEU A 8 -1.60 4.64 19.09
CA LEU A 8 -1.59 4.72 17.63
C LEU A 8 -2.99 4.85 17.02
N ARG A 9 -3.98 4.14 17.58
CA ARG A 9 -5.38 4.21 17.12
C ARG A 9 -6.02 5.58 17.36
N ARG A 10 -5.59 6.33 18.38
CA ARG A 10 -6.14 7.65 18.74
C ARG A 10 -5.61 8.80 17.87
N LEU A 11 -4.52 8.59 17.13
CA LEU A 11 -3.94 9.59 16.24
C LEU A 11 -4.90 10.02 15.12
N SER A 12 -4.73 11.26 14.64
CA SER A 12 -5.43 11.73 13.44
C SER A 12 -5.00 10.91 12.20
N PRO A 13 -5.81 10.88 11.13
CA PRO A 13 -5.43 10.24 9.87
C PRO A 13 -4.08 10.73 9.31
N GLU A 14 -3.81 12.03 9.39
CA GLU A 14 -2.56 12.64 8.91
C GLU A 14 -1.36 12.17 9.74
N GLN A 15 -1.49 12.14 11.06
CA GLN A 15 -0.45 11.64 11.96
C GLN A 15 -0.18 10.15 11.75
N LYS A 16 -1.23 9.35 11.52
CA LYS A 16 -1.10 7.94 11.16
C LYS A 16 -0.34 7.77 9.86
N LEU A 17 -0.68 8.57 8.84
CA LEU A 17 -0.01 8.51 7.55
C LEU A 17 1.48 8.88 7.68
N GLN A 18 1.80 9.94 8.43
CA GLN A 18 3.20 10.31 8.70
C GLN A 18 3.99 9.16 9.34
N ILE A 19 3.42 8.50 10.34
CA ILE A 19 4.06 7.35 11.00
C ILE A 19 4.24 6.19 10.02
N VAL A 20 3.22 5.85 9.23
CA VAL A 20 3.31 4.77 8.23
C VAL A 20 4.41 5.08 7.21
N THR A 21 4.49 6.31 6.71
CA THR A 21 5.55 6.72 5.78
C THR A 21 6.93 6.57 6.43
N MET A 22 7.12 7.08 7.65
CA MET A 22 8.38 6.94 8.38
C MET A 22 8.78 5.48 8.57
N LEU A 23 7.85 4.63 9.02
CA LEU A 23 8.10 3.19 9.20
C LEU A 23 8.43 2.48 7.89
N TRP A 24 7.83 2.92 6.78
CA TRP A 24 8.15 2.39 5.45
C TRP A 24 9.57 2.74 5.01
N GLU A 25 10.00 3.97 5.27
CA GLU A 25 11.37 4.42 5.01
C GLU A 25 12.37 3.64 5.90
N ASP A 26 12.06 3.45 7.18
CA ASP A 26 12.88 2.66 8.11
C ASP A 26 13.03 1.20 7.62
N LEU A 27 11.94 0.60 7.13
CA LEU A 27 11.97 -0.76 6.55
C LEU A 27 12.82 -0.82 5.28
N ARG A 28 12.74 0.20 4.43
CA ARG A 28 13.54 0.29 3.20
C ARG A 28 15.03 0.41 3.49
N GLU A 29 15.38 1.15 4.53
CA GLU A 29 16.78 1.37 4.95
C GLU A 29 17.33 0.23 5.82
N SER A 30 16.44 -0.63 6.34
CA SER A 30 16.84 -1.76 7.16
C SER A 30 17.67 -2.77 6.35
N PRO A 31 18.84 -3.19 6.84
CA PRO A 31 19.62 -4.27 6.22
C PRO A 31 18.97 -5.64 6.43
N SER A 32 17.91 -5.74 7.24
CA SER A 32 17.20 -6.99 7.46
C SER A 32 16.25 -7.27 6.29
N VAL A 33 16.53 -8.33 5.53
CA VAL A 33 15.55 -8.89 4.60
C VAL A 33 14.33 -9.35 5.42
N LEU A 34 13.16 -8.80 5.11
CA LEU A 34 11.89 -9.33 5.61
C LEU A 34 11.82 -10.81 5.22
N LYS A 35 11.87 -11.70 6.21
CA LYS A 35 11.77 -13.14 5.96
C LYS A 35 10.31 -13.48 5.70
N LEU A 36 9.96 -13.56 4.42
CA LEU A 36 8.71 -14.16 3.99
C LEU A 36 8.75 -15.67 4.26
N SER A 37 7.60 -16.25 4.56
CA SER A 37 7.49 -17.70 4.62
C SER A 37 7.65 -18.30 3.22
N GLN A 38 7.94 -19.60 3.13
CA GLN A 38 8.02 -20.25 1.83
C GLN A 38 6.67 -20.19 1.10
N ASP A 39 5.56 -20.37 1.82
CA ASP A 39 4.22 -20.29 1.28
C ASP A 39 3.91 -18.91 0.68
N ASP A 40 4.38 -17.83 1.33
CA ASP A 40 4.22 -16.47 0.80
C ASP A 40 5.02 -16.28 -0.50
N LEU A 41 6.26 -16.80 -0.55
CA LEU A 41 7.09 -16.73 -1.75
C LEU A 41 6.49 -17.54 -2.90
N ASP A 42 5.97 -18.73 -2.62
CA ASP A 42 5.34 -19.59 -3.62
C ASP A 42 4.08 -18.93 -4.19
N GLU A 43 3.26 -18.28 -3.36
CA GLU A 43 2.10 -17.53 -3.82
C GLU A 43 2.48 -16.28 -4.62
N ILE A 44 3.55 -15.56 -4.23
CA ILE A 44 4.08 -14.43 -5.00
C ILE A 44 4.51 -14.91 -6.40
N ASN A 45 5.28 -16.00 -6.47
CA ASN A 45 5.74 -16.57 -7.74
C ASN A 45 4.57 -17.04 -8.61
N ARG A 46 3.61 -17.77 -8.04
CA ARG A 46 2.40 -18.22 -8.76
C ARG A 46 1.62 -17.04 -9.34
N ARG A 47 1.47 -15.96 -8.57
CA ARG A 47 0.82 -14.74 -9.05
C ARG A 47 1.63 -14.04 -10.12
N GLU A 48 2.95 -13.99 -9.99
CA GLU A 48 3.82 -13.37 -11.00
C GLU A 48 3.78 -14.13 -12.33
N GLU A 49 3.77 -15.46 -12.30
CA GLU A 49 3.64 -16.31 -13.50
C GLU A 49 2.27 -16.14 -14.15
N TYR A 50 1.19 -16.19 -13.36
CA TYR A 50 -0.13 -15.87 -13.86
C TYR A 50 -0.16 -14.44 -14.45
N MET A 51 0.52 -13.51 -13.78
CA MET A 51 0.77 -12.12 -14.20
C MET A 51 1.66 -11.96 -15.44
N LYS A 52 2.12 -13.04 -16.06
CA LYS A 52 2.83 -12.99 -17.35
C LYS A 52 2.01 -13.65 -18.44
N GLU A 53 1.21 -14.65 -18.09
CA GLU A 53 0.39 -15.43 -19.03
C GLU A 53 -0.89 -14.68 -19.46
N HIS A 54 -1.42 -13.80 -18.60
CA HIS A 54 -2.72 -13.11 -18.79
C HIS A 54 -2.66 -11.55 -18.79
N PRO A 55 -1.75 -10.88 -19.53
CA PRO A 55 -1.45 -9.43 -19.46
C PRO A 55 -2.62 -8.46 -19.35
N ASP A 56 -3.77 -8.84 -19.91
CA ASP A 56 -4.96 -8.00 -19.97
C ASP A 56 -5.84 -8.06 -18.69
N GLU A 57 -5.51 -8.93 -17.72
CA GLU A 57 -6.29 -9.10 -16.48
C GLU A 57 -5.85 -8.18 -15.33
N TRP A 58 -4.73 -7.46 -15.46
CA TRP A 58 -4.27 -6.50 -14.46
C TRP A 58 -3.97 -5.13 -15.07
N LEU A 59 -4.02 -4.13 -14.20
CA LEU A 59 -3.68 -2.77 -14.56
C LEU A 59 -2.17 -2.62 -14.65
N THR A 60 -1.71 -1.90 -15.65
CA THR A 60 -0.38 -1.31 -15.63
C THR A 60 -0.28 -0.32 -14.46
N SER A 61 0.94 -0.01 -14.03
CA SER A 61 1.18 1.02 -13.01
C SER A 61 0.48 2.34 -13.37
N ASP A 62 0.57 2.76 -14.63
CA ASP A 62 -0.06 4.00 -15.10
C ASP A 62 -1.59 3.93 -15.02
N GLN A 63 -2.19 2.80 -15.37
CA GLN A 63 -3.64 2.60 -15.25
C GLN A 63 -4.09 2.56 -13.79
N MET A 64 -3.30 1.96 -12.90
CA MET A 64 -3.58 1.96 -11.47
C MET A 64 -3.56 3.39 -10.91
N TRP A 65 -2.53 4.19 -11.23
CA TRP A 65 -2.43 5.56 -10.73
C TRP A 65 -3.50 6.48 -11.30
N ALA A 66 -3.82 6.36 -12.59
CA ALA A 66 -4.94 7.09 -13.18
C ALA A 66 -6.26 6.81 -12.44
N ARG A 67 -6.48 5.56 -12.04
CA ARG A 67 -7.67 5.17 -11.25
C ARG A 67 -7.69 5.83 -9.87
N VAL A 68 -6.53 5.97 -9.22
CA VAL A 68 -6.42 6.68 -7.94
C VAL A 68 -6.76 8.15 -8.13
N ASP A 69 -6.21 8.80 -9.16
CA ASP A 69 -6.45 10.20 -9.46
C ASP A 69 -7.94 10.49 -9.72
N GLU A 70 -8.62 9.63 -10.49
CA GLU A 70 -10.08 9.70 -10.71
C GLU A 70 -10.87 9.67 -9.40
N LEU A 71 -10.50 8.76 -8.48
CA LEU A 71 -11.20 8.61 -7.21
C LEU A 71 -10.96 9.82 -6.28
N VAL A 72 -9.75 10.38 -6.31
CA VAL A 72 -9.41 11.59 -5.57
C VAL A 72 -10.23 12.77 -6.09
N GLN A 73 -10.33 12.92 -7.42
CA GLN A 73 -11.09 13.99 -8.04
C GLN A 73 -12.60 13.86 -7.75
N ALA A 74 -13.16 12.65 -7.89
CA ALA A 74 -14.57 12.40 -7.59
C ALA A 74 -14.93 12.82 -6.15
N ARG A 75 -14.05 12.50 -5.19
CA ARG A 75 -14.23 12.91 -3.78
C ARG A 75 -14.13 14.43 -3.60
N ALA A 76 -13.24 15.10 -4.31
CA ALA A 76 -13.14 16.56 -4.27
C ALA A 76 -14.42 17.23 -4.80
N ASP A 77 -14.95 16.73 -5.92
CA ASP A 77 -16.18 17.24 -6.53
C ASP A 77 -17.41 17.05 -5.62
N GLU A 78 -17.48 15.95 -4.85
CA GLU A 78 -18.53 15.73 -3.85
C GLU A 78 -18.47 16.72 -2.69
N LEU A 79 -17.28 17.12 -2.25
CA LEU A 79 -17.10 18.09 -1.17
C LEU A 79 -17.43 19.51 -1.61
N GLN A 80 -17.22 19.86 -2.88
CA GLN A 80 -17.58 21.17 -3.42
C GLN A 80 -19.09 21.37 -3.61
N LYS A 81 -19.88 20.29 -3.63
CA LYS A 81 -21.35 20.32 -3.78
C LYS A 81 -22.11 20.43 -2.45
N LYS A 82 -21.41 20.42 -1.31
CA LYS A 82 -21.98 20.56 0.04
C LYS A 82 -21.70 21.96 0.59
#